data_AF-A0A968DX10-F1
#
_entry.id   AF-A0A968DX10-F1
#
_cell.length_a   1.000
_cell.length_b   1.000
_cell.length_c   1.000
_cell.angle_alpha   90.00
_cell.angle_beta   90.00
_cell.angle_gamma   90.00
#
_symmetry.space_group_name_H-M   'P 1'
#
loop_
_entity.id
_entity.type
_entity.pdbx_description
1 polymer ?
#
loop_
_entity_poly.entity_id
_entity_poly.type
_entity_poly.pdbx_seq_one_letter_code
_entity_poly.pdbx_strand_id
1 'polypeptide(L)' 'VAKENAHLIGDEKIEGAPDLVVEILSPSSAYDDLKRKWRVYERSGVKEYWIVD' A
#
# COMPACT_ATOMS: atom_id res chain seq x y z
N VAL A 1 -10.00 -7.19 9.20
CA VAL A 1 -9.57 -5.78 9.28
C VAL A 1 -9.47 -5.41 10.75
N ALA A 2 -8.35 -4.82 11.17
CA ALA A 2 -8.21 -4.33 12.53
C ALA A 2 -9.28 -3.24 12.79
N LYS A 3 -9.98 -3.29 13.93
CA LYS A 3 -11.17 -2.44 14.17
C LYS A 3 -10.82 -0.95 14.17
N GLU A 4 -9.61 -0.64 14.61
CA GLU A 4 -9.02 0.69 14.60
C GLU A 4 -8.94 1.30 13.20
N ASN A 5 -8.83 0.50 12.14
CA ASN A 5 -8.68 0.96 10.75
C ASN A 5 -10.00 1.02 9.98
N ALA A 6 -11.12 0.67 10.59
CA ALA A 6 -12.42 0.67 9.91
C ALA A 6 -12.81 2.05 9.35
N HIS A 7 -12.32 3.13 9.97
CA HIS A 7 -12.54 4.51 9.52
C HIS A 7 -11.87 4.86 8.19
N LEU A 8 -10.91 4.05 7.71
CA LEU A 8 -10.26 4.23 6.41
C LEU A 8 -11.09 3.66 5.25
N ILE A 9 -12.15 2.91 5.54
CA ILE A 9 -13.00 2.30 4.51
C ILE A 9 -14.06 3.33 4.11
N GLY A 10 -13.86 3.97 2.96
CA GLY A 10 -14.88 4.79 2.32
C GLY A 10 -15.86 3.94 1.50
N ASP A 11 -16.87 4.59 0.93
CA ASP A 11 -17.96 3.90 0.22
C ASP A 11 -17.48 3.17 -1.06
N GLU A 12 -16.48 3.73 -1.75
CA GLU A 12 -15.97 3.17 -3.02
C GLU A 12 -14.52 2.68 -2.94
N LYS A 13 -13.73 3.20 -1.98
CA LYS A 13 -12.29 2.99 -1.91
C LYS A 13 -11.76 3.18 -0.49
N ILE A 14 -10.50 2.83 -0.30
CA ILE A 14 -9.77 3.15 0.92
C ILE A 14 -9.38 4.64 0.90
N GLU A 15 -9.74 5.35 1.95
CA GLU A 15 -9.49 6.77 2.16
C GLU A 15 -8.45 6.96 3.27
N GLY A 16 -7.18 6.95 2.87
CA GLY A 16 -6.03 7.11 3.76
C GLY A 16 -4.97 6.03 3.55
N ALA A 17 -3.92 6.07 4.36
CA ALA A 17 -2.83 5.11 4.29
C ALA A 17 -3.13 3.87 5.13
N PRO A 18 -3.07 2.65 4.55
CA PRO A 18 -3.05 1.42 5.32
C PRO A 18 -1.80 1.33 6.20
N ASP A 19 -1.89 0.56 7.28
CA ASP A 19 -0.70 0.24 8.08
C ASP A 19 0.31 -0.62 7.30
N LEU A 20 -0.18 -1.56 6.49
CA LEU A 20 0.61 -2.50 5.71
C LEU A 20 0.13 -2.52 4.26
N VAL A 21 1.07 -2.45 3.33
CA VAL A 21 0.86 -2.73 1.90
C VAL A 21 1.81 -3.84 1.47
N VAL A 22 1.29 -4.84 0.76
CA VAL A 22 2.07 -5.95 0.18
C VAL A 22 1.90 -5.91 -1.33
N GLU A 23 3.00 -5.79 -2.06
CA GLU A 23 3.04 -5.84 -3.51
C GLU A 23 3.72 -7.13 -3.97
N ILE A 24 3.07 -7.84 -4.89
CA ILE A 24 3.60 -9.05 -5.51
C ILE A 24 4.13 -8.66 -6.88
N LEU A 25 5.43 -8.84 -7.11
CA LEU A 25 6.06 -8.40 -8.33
C LEU A 25 5.52 -9.18 -9.52
N SER A 26 5.20 -8.45 -10.59
CA SER A 26 5.02 -9.03 -11.91
C SER A 26 6.19 -8.60 -12.81
N PRO A 27 6.63 -9.43 -13.76
CA PRO A 27 7.71 -9.07 -14.68
C PRO A 27 7.48 -7.74 -15.42
N SER A 28 6.22 -7.38 -15.67
CA SER A 28 5.83 -6.15 -16.36
C SER A 28 5.75 -4.91 -15.46
N SER A 29 5.63 -5.06 -14.13
CA SER A 29 5.38 -3.95 -13.21
C SER A 29 6.44 -3.77 -12.13
N ALA A 30 7.43 -4.66 -12.02
CA ALA A 30 8.36 -4.67 -10.90
C ALA A 30 9.06 -3.33 -10.62
N TYR A 31 9.44 -2.59 -11.68
CA TYR A 31 10.04 -1.27 -11.51
C TYR A 31 9.09 -0.29 -10.79
N ASP A 32 7.79 -0.38 -11.07
CA ASP A 32 6.80 0.51 -10.52
C ASP A 32 6.58 0.27 -9.02
N ASP A 33 6.46 -1.00 -8.64
CA ASP A 33 6.31 -1.46 -7.27
C ASP A 33 7.56 -1.12 -6.44
N LEU A 34 8.76 -1.31 -7.01
CA LEU A 34 10.03 -1.03 -6.33
C LEU A 34 10.40 0.47 -6.23
N LYS A 35 9.81 1.34 -7.06
CA LYS A 35 10.20 2.76 -7.12
C LYS A 35 9.04 3.72 -6.89
N ARG A 36 8.06 3.71 -7.79
CA ARG A 36 7.02 4.75 -7.82
C ARG A 36 6.05 4.57 -6.66
N LYS A 37 5.51 3.35 -6.51
CA LYS A 37 4.56 3.03 -5.45
C LYS A 37 5.18 3.14 -4.07
N TRP A 38 6.37 2.57 -3.88
CA TRP A 38 7.12 2.70 -2.63
C TRP A 38 7.21 4.15 -2.14
N ARG A 39 7.63 5.08 -3.01
CA ARG A 39 7.73 6.51 -2.67
C ARG A 39 6.38 7.15 -2.34
N VAL A 40 5.29 6.72 -2.98
CA VAL A 40 3.95 7.23 -2.68
C VAL A 40 3.52 6.74 -1.31
N TYR A 41 3.66 5.44 -1.04
CA TYR A 41 3.29 4.83 0.23
C TYR A 41 4.08 5.39 1.42
N GLU A 42 5.39 5.60 1.23
CA GLU A 42 6.24 6.27 2.23
C GLU A 42 5.71 7.67 2.57
N ARG A 43 5.43 8.50 1.57
CA ARG A 43 4.92 9.86 1.79
C ARG A 43 3.49 9.88 2.34
N SER A 44 2.69 8.86 2.04
CA SER A 44 1.32 8.75 2.55
C SER A 44 1.26 8.25 4.00
N GLY A 45 2.36 7.73 4.55
CA GLY A 45 2.43 7.27 5.95
C GLY A 45 2.13 5.79 6.14
N VAL A 46 2.27 4.97 5.10
CA VAL A 46 2.22 3.51 5.25
C VAL A 46 3.37 3.07 6.15
N LYS A 47 3.07 2.27 7.18
CA LYS A 47 4.05 1.88 8.20
C LYS A 47 4.94 0.74 7.73
N GLU A 48 4.38 -0.18 6.95
CA GLU A 48 5.08 -1.34 6.42
C GLU A 48 4.78 -1.53 4.93
N TYR A 49 5.84 -1.71 4.13
CA TYR A 49 5.74 -1.99 2.71
C TYR A 49 6.54 -3.24 2.36
N TRP A 50 5.84 -4.31 1.99
CA TRP A 50 6.46 -5.60 1.69
C TRP A 50 6.42 -5.87 0.20
N ILE A 51 7.51 -6.43 -0.30
CA ILE A 51 7.65 -6.88 -1.69
C ILE A 51 7.83 -8.39 -1.67
N VAL A 52 7.06 -9.08 -2.51
CA VAL A 52 7.19 -10.52 -2.73
C VAL A 52 7.49 -10.74 -4.21
N ASP A 53 8.55 -11.50 -4.49
CA ASP A 53 8.97 -11.92 -5.84
C ASP A 53 8.65 -13.42 -6.03
#